data_AF-K6YCF9-F1
#
_entry.id   AF-K6YCF9-F1
#
_cell.length_a   1.000
_cell.length_b   1.000
_cell.length_c   1.000
_cell.angle_alpha   90.00
_cell.angle_beta   90.00
_cell.angle_gamma   90.00
#
_symmetry.space_group_name_H-M   'P 1'
#
loop_
_entity.id
_entity.type
_entity.pdbx_description
1 polymer ?
#
loop_
_entity_poly.entity_id
_entity_poly.type
_entity_poly.pdbx_seq_one_letter_code
_entity_poly.pdbx_strand_id
1 'polypeptide(L)'
;MTDKIIVPLSLRVLNRIAKHYSVTVVGIVLFNVCSLFTSIILKDFDWLAASGGVTTIFGVLLTVSHSVPKTDEEVQYYVASIFPKSGDGIMSELPTARGVNLSIPEVSEDNEALMKNTAKKVLKIESIGVTLTIIGTLLWAYSGFLTNFIYPYKCLTSC
;
A
#
# COMPACT_ATOMS: atom_id res chain seq x y z
N MET A 1 -20.24 28.39 -9.52
CA MET A 1 -18.84 28.05 -9.80
C MET A 1 -18.56 26.72 -9.16
N THR A 2 -18.53 25.63 -9.93
CA THR A 2 -18.09 24.32 -9.45
C THR A 2 -16.57 24.36 -9.33
N ASP A 3 -16.08 24.52 -8.10
CA ASP A 3 -14.67 24.35 -7.80
C ASP A 3 -14.25 22.93 -8.20
N LYS A 4 -13.43 22.86 -9.25
CA LYS A 4 -12.91 21.60 -9.76
C LYS A 4 -11.89 21.11 -8.73
N ILE A 5 -12.18 20.00 -8.07
CA ILE A 5 -11.27 19.39 -7.09
C ILE A 5 -9.99 19.01 -7.85
N ILE A 6 -8.89 19.72 -7.58
CA ILE A 6 -7.60 19.44 -8.20
C ILE A 6 -6.92 18.35 -7.38
N VAL A 7 -6.84 17.14 -7.94
CA VAL A 7 -6.11 16.04 -7.31
C VAL A 7 -4.62 16.39 -7.23
N PRO A 8 -4.01 16.39 -6.03
CA PRO A 8 -2.59 16.71 -5.88
C PRO A 8 -1.72 15.67 -6.59
N LEU A 9 -0.54 16.10 -7.05
CA LEU A 9 0.38 15.28 -7.84
C LEU A 9 0.81 13.99 -7.09
N SER A 10 0.92 14.06 -5.76
CA SER A 10 1.22 12.93 -4.88
C SER A 10 0.21 11.79 -5.05
N LEU A 11 -1.09 12.10 -5.11
CA LEU A 11 -2.17 11.12 -5.31
C LEU A 11 -2.13 10.47 -6.69
N ARG A 12 -1.67 11.18 -7.75
CA ARG A 12 -1.49 10.59 -9.08
C ARG A 12 -0.34 9.59 -9.12
N VAL A 13 0.77 9.90 -8.46
CA VAL A 13 1.91 8.99 -8.33
C VAL A 13 1.51 7.77 -7.50
N LEU A 14 0.79 8.00 -6.41
CA LEU A 14 0.20 6.96 -5.56
C LEU A 14 -0.70 6.02 -6.37
N ASN A 15 -1.58 6.58 -7.20
CA ASN A 15 -2.48 5.82 -8.06
C ASN A 15 -1.71 4.99 -9.11
N ARG A 16 -0.63 5.53 -9.67
CA ARG A 16 0.24 4.78 -10.60
C ARG A 16 0.92 3.59 -9.93
N ILE A 17 1.40 3.76 -8.68
CA ILE A 17 1.99 2.69 -7.88
C ILE A 17 0.93 1.64 -7.52
N ALA A 18 -0.26 2.09 -7.09
CA ALA A 18 -1.39 1.22 -6.77
C ALA A 18 -1.86 0.37 -7.96
N LYS A 19 -1.83 0.94 -9.17
CA LYS A 19 -2.26 0.26 -10.40
C LYS A 19 -1.36 -0.93 -10.75
N HIS A 20 -0.08 -0.88 -10.39
CA HIS A 20 0.90 -1.91 -10.72
C HIS A 20 1.52 -2.55 -9.48
N TYR A 21 0.70 -2.83 -8.45
CA TYR A 21 1.16 -3.36 -7.16
C TYR A 21 2.05 -4.61 -7.30
N SER A 22 1.74 -5.55 -8.19
CA SER A 22 2.55 -6.75 -8.40
C SER A 22 3.96 -6.42 -8.88
N VAL A 23 4.09 -5.43 -9.77
CA VAL A 23 5.39 -4.99 -10.29
C VAL A 23 6.20 -4.30 -9.19
N THR A 24 5.53 -3.49 -8.36
CA THR A 24 6.16 -2.85 -7.21
C THR A 24 6.68 -3.86 -6.21
N VAL A 25 5.87 -4.88 -5.84
CA VAL A 25 6.30 -5.94 -4.90
C VAL A 25 7.47 -6.73 -5.47
N VAL A 26 7.41 -7.16 -6.74
CA VAL A 26 8.50 -7.90 -7.39
C VAL A 26 9.78 -7.05 -7.46
N GLY A 27 9.66 -5.76 -7.79
CA GLY A 27 10.78 -4.83 -7.83
C GLY A 27 11.45 -4.65 -6.46
N ILE A 28 10.67 -4.57 -5.38
CA ILE A 28 11.20 -4.47 -4.02
C ILE A 28 11.91 -5.76 -3.61
N VAL A 29 11.35 -6.92 -3.91
CA VAL A 29 12.00 -8.21 -3.61
C VAL A 29 13.34 -8.31 -4.34
N LEU A 30 13.36 -8.00 -5.65
CA LEU A 30 14.60 -7.95 -6.43
C LEU A 30 15.62 -6.97 -5.85
N PHE A 31 15.18 -5.78 -5.44
CA PHE A 31 16.04 -4.78 -4.83
C PHE A 31 16.68 -5.26 -3.52
N ASN A 32 15.91 -5.93 -2.66
CA ASN A 32 16.44 -6.52 -1.41
C ASN A 32 17.44 -7.65 -1.70
N VAL A 33 17.18 -8.50 -2.70
CA VAL A 33 18.11 -9.58 -3.09
C VAL A 33 19.43 -9.00 -3.61
N CYS A 34 19.38 -7.99 -4.48
CA CYS A 34 20.58 -7.30 -4.94
C CYS A 34 21.34 -6.64 -3.79
N SER A 35 20.62 -5.95 -2.91
CA SER A 35 21.21 -5.31 -1.73
C SER A 35 21.90 -6.31 -0.80
N LEU A 36 21.28 -7.48 -0.58
CA LEU A 36 21.88 -8.58 0.19
C LEU A 36 23.17 -9.09 -0.48
N PHE A 37 23.18 -9.24 -1.80
CA PHE A 37 24.37 -9.66 -2.54
C PHE A 37 25.51 -8.65 -2.41
N THR A 38 25.20 -7.35 -2.54
CA THR A 38 26.17 -6.26 -2.32
C THR A 38 26.70 -6.27 -0.89
N SER A 39 25.84 -6.49 0.11
CA SER A 39 26.24 -6.59 1.51
C SER A 39 27.18 -7.75 1.80
N ILE A 40 26.99 -8.90 1.15
CA ILE A 40 27.90 -10.04 1.28
C ILE A 40 29.28 -9.72 0.70
N ILE A 41 29.34 -9.06 -0.47
CA ILE A 41 30.61 -8.69 -1.12
C ILE A 41 31.38 -7.65 -0.31
N LEU A 42 30.69 -6.62 0.18
CA LEU A 42 31.30 -5.53 0.95
C LEU A 42 31.55 -5.89 2.42
N LYS A 43 31.08 -7.07 2.87
CA LYS A 43 31.13 -7.53 4.27
C LYS A 43 30.49 -6.53 5.25
N ASP A 44 29.46 -5.83 4.79
CA ASP A 44 28.75 -4.83 5.55
C ASP A 44 27.24 -4.89 5.24
N PHE A 45 26.43 -5.09 6.27
CA PHE A 45 24.97 -5.18 6.15
C PHE A 45 24.26 -3.82 6.27
N ASP A 46 24.99 -2.70 6.30
CA ASP A 46 24.39 -1.37 6.25
C ASP A 46 23.58 -1.13 4.96
N TRP A 47 24.02 -1.68 3.84
CA TRP A 47 23.25 -1.65 2.58
C TRP A 47 21.93 -2.42 2.68
N LEU A 48 21.94 -3.58 3.35
CA LEU A 48 20.75 -4.37 3.63
C LEU A 48 19.80 -3.65 4.61
N ALA A 49 20.36 -2.94 5.60
CA ALA A 49 19.57 -2.12 6.51
C ALA A 49 18.86 -0.98 5.74
N ALA A 50 19.59 -0.27 4.87
CA ALA A 50 19.03 0.79 4.04
C ALA A 50 17.92 0.29 3.10
N SER A 51 18.09 -0.89 2.49
CA SER A 51 17.04 -1.49 1.65
C SER A 51 15.81 -1.95 2.44
N GLY A 52 15.97 -2.39 3.69
CA GLY A 52 14.87 -2.61 4.63
C GLY A 52 14.05 -1.34 4.91
N GLY A 53 14.71 -0.19 5.07
CA GLY A 53 14.05 1.11 5.24
C GLY A 53 13.22 1.50 4.02
N VAL A 54 13.79 1.34 2.81
CA VAL A 54 13.07 1.57 1.55
C VAL A 54 11.86 0.64 1.44
N THR A 55 12.03 -0.64 1.76
CA THR A 55 10.95 -1.65 1.75
C THR A 55 9.80 -1.26 2.67
N THR A 56 10.12 -0.72 3.86
CA THR A 56 9.14 -0.22 4.82
C THR A 56 8.31 0.92 4.23
N ILE A 57 8.99 1.93 3.66
CA ILE A 57 8.32 3.10 3.06
C ILE A 57 7.36 2.65 1.95
N PHE A 58 7.83 1.77 1.06
CA PHE A 58 6.98 1.25 0.00
C PHE A 58 5.83 0.34 0.50
N GLY A 59 6.04 -0.43 1.56
CA GLY A 59 4.99 -1.22 2.20
C GLY A 59 3.87 -0.34 2.77
N VAL A 60 4.23 0.75 3.44
CA VAL A 60 3.27 1.75 3.93
C VAL A 60 2.54 2.41 2.77
N LEU A 61 3.28 2.83 1.73
CA LEU A 61 2.71 3.42 0.52
C LEU A 61 1.70 2.50 -0.14
N LEU A 62 1.99 1.20 -0.28
CA LEU A 62 1.05 0.22 -0.85
C LEU A 62 -0.21 0.07 -0.02
N THR A 63 -0.08 0.10 1.32
CA THR A 63 -1.22 0.01 2.25
C THR A 63 -2.13 1.24 2.12
N VAL A 64 -1.54 2.44 2.15
CA VAL A 64 -2.28 3.71 2.01
C VAL A 64 -2.88 3.85 0.61
N SER A 65 -2.17 3.42 -0.44
CA SER A 65 -2.62 3.47 -1.83
C SER A 65 -3.93 2.74 -2.09
N HIS A 66 -4.24 1.72 -1.30
CA HIS A 66 -5.49 0.99 -1.43
C HIS A 66 -6.62 1.59 -0.60
N SER A 67 -6.30 2.34 0.45
CA SER A 67 -7.28 3.01 1.30
C SER A 67 -7.75 4.37 0.75
N VAL A 68 -6.96 4.98 -0.14
CA VAL A 68 -7.25 6.30 -0.70
C VAL A 68 -8.05 6.18 -2.01
N PRO A 69 -9.19 6.89 -2.15
CA PRO A 69 -9.96 6.92 -3.40
C PRO A 69 -9.12 7.48 -4.55
N LYS A 70 -9.14 6.80 -5.70
CA LYS A 70 -8.18 6.95 -6.80
C LYS A 70 -8.69 7.83 -7.93
N THR A 71 -9.99 8.09 -7.99
CA THR A 71 -10.65 8.88 -9.03
C THR A 71 -11.51 10.00 -8.44
N ASP A 72 -11.72 11.08 -9.20
CA ASP A 72 -12.55 12.21 -8.76
C ASP A 72 -13.99 11.75 -8.42
N GLU A 73 -14.49 10.75 -9.14
CA GLU A 73 -15.79 10.12 -8.89
C GLU A 73 -15.80 9.33 -7.57
N GLU A 74 -14.75 8.56 -7.28
CA GLU A 74 -14.60 7.86 -6.00
C GLU A 74 -14.42 8.83 -4.82
N VAL A 75 -13.73 9.96 -5.03
CA VAL A 75 -13.60 11.02 -4.02
C VAL A 75 -14.95 11.67 -3.74
N GLN A 76 -15.72 12.00 -4.78
CA GLN A 76 -17.07 12.55 -4.61
C GLN A 76 -18.01 11.54 -3.93
N TYR A 77 -17.89 10.25 -4.24
CA TYR A 77 -18.64 9.18 -3.59
C TYR A 77 -18.27 9.03 -2.12
N TYR A 78 -16.97 9.02 -1.81
CA TYR A 78 -16.45 8.91 -0.45
C TYR A 78 -16.83 10.13 0.41
N VAL A 79 -16.81 11.33 -0.17
CA VAL A 79 -17.28 12.54 0.52
C VAL A 79 -18.80 12.53 0.69
N ALA A 80 -19.55 12.03 -0.30
CA ALA A 80 -21.00 11.90 -0.21
C ALA A 80 -21.46 10.85 0.81
N SER A 81 -20.67 9.80 1.05
CA SER A 81 -20.95 8.82 2.11
C SER A 81 -20.60 9.32 3.51
N ILE A 82 -19.60 10.21 3.65
CA ILE A 82 -19.22 10.82 4.94
C ILE A 82 -20.13 12.00 5.31
N PHE A 83 -20.56 12.79 4.31
CA PHE A 83 -21.47 13.91 4.48
C PHE A 83 -22.75 13.67 3.67
N PRO A 84 -23.62 12.76 4.13
CA PRO A 84 -24.90 12.55 3.47
C PRO A 84 -25.70 13.86 3.52
N LYS A 85 -26.16 14.32 2.36
CA LYS A 85 -26.99 15.54 2.24
C LYS A 85 -28.40 15.40 2.84
N SER A 86 -28.73 14.26 3.46
CA SER A 86 -29.98 14.04 4.17
C SER A 86 -29.83 14.48 5.63
N GLY A 87 -30.22 15.73 5.91
CA GLY A 87 -30.49 16.23 7.27
C GLY A 87 -31.80 15.67 7.84
N ASP A 88 -32.04 14.38 7.64
CA ASP A 88 -33.20 13.68 8.18
C ASP A 88 -32.65 12.39 8.81
N GLY A 89 -32.86 12.20 10.10
CA GLY A 89 -32.17 11.22 10.96
C GLY A 89 -32.46 9.75 10.68
N ILE A 90 -32.64 9.36 9.43
CA ILE A 90 -32.77 7.98 8.97
C ILE A 90 -31.54 7.68 8.11
N MET A 91 -30.83 6.62 8.51
CA MET A 91 -29.58 6.13 7.92
C MET A 91 -29.54 6.35 6.41
N SER A 92 -28.73 7.32 5.98
CA SER A 92 -28.53 7.62 4.56
C SER A 92 -28.09 6.35 3.84
N GLU A 93 -28.93 5.86 2.94
CA GLU A 93 -28.59 4.76 2.05
C GLU A 93 -27.28 5.11 1.34
N LEU A 94 -26.31 4.18 1.36
CA LEU A 94 -25.04 4.34 0.64
C LEU A 94 -25.36 4.78 -0.78
N PRO A 95 -24.65 5.76 -1.37
CA PRO A 95 -25.01 6.27 -2.67
C PRO A 95 -25.01 5.11 -3.66
N THR A 96 -26.16 4.80 -4.23
CA THR A 96 -26.26 3.85 -5.31
C THR A 96 -25.53 4.49 -6.50
N ALA A 97 -24.42 3.90 -6.92
CA ALA A 97 -23.81 4.23 -8.20
C ALA A 97 -24.82 3.92 -9.31
N ARG A 98 -25.64 4.89 -9.72
CA ARG A 98 -26.42 4.86 -10.96
C ARG A 98 -27.23 6.14 -11.14
N GLY A 99 -26.90 6.92 -12.16
CA GLY A 99 -27.84 7.79 -12.85
C GLY A 99 -28.84 6.99 -13.68
N VAL A 100 -29.50 6.00 -13.08
CA VAL A 100 -30.53 5.19 -13.72
C VAL A 100 -31.73 5.17 -12.79
N ASN A 101 -32.74 5.95 -13.15
CA ASN A 101 -34.10 5.78 -12.66
C ASN A 101 -34.53 4.34 -12.92
N LEU A 102 -34.47 3.45 -11.94
CA LEU A 102 -35.25 2.22 -11.93
C LEU A 102 -35.24 1.67 -10.51
N SER A 103 -36.45 1.37 -10.02
CA SER A 103 -36.77 0.41 -8.96
C SER A 103 -35.59 -0.39 -8.43
N ILE A 104 -35.40 -0.37 -7.11
CA ILE A 104 -34.57 -1.29 -6.30
C ILE A 104 -34.37 -2.60 -7.07
N PRO A 105 -33.24 -2.82 -7.75
CA PRO A 105 -32.96 -4.12 -8.31
C PRO A 105 -32.61 -4.99 -7.11
N GLU A 106 -33.36 -6.07 -6.92
CA GLU A 106 -32.92 -7.19 -6.09
C GLU A 106 -31.41 -7.36 -6.27
N VAL A 107 -30.68 -7.34 -5.17
CA VAL A 107 -29.26 -7.65 -5.13
C VAL A 107 -29.13 -9.07 -5.67
N SER A 108 -28.93 -9.20 -6.99
CA SER A 108 -28.71 -10.49 -7.62
C SER A 108 -27.48 -11.12 -6.96
N GLU A 109 -27.53 -12.42 -6.67
CA GLU A 109 -26.43 -13.16 -6.03
C GLU A 109 -25.08 -12.93 -6.76
N ASP A 110 -25.14 -12.64 -8.06
CA ASP A 110 -23.99 -12.28 -8.92
C ASP A 110 -23.27 -10.99 -8.47
N ASN A 111 -24.02 -9.97 -8.03
CA ASN A 111 -23.44 -8.71 -7.53
C ASN A 111 -22.83 -8.87 -6.14
N GLU A 112 -23.43 -9.72 -5.29
CA GLU A 112 -22.87 -10.01 -3.97
C GLU A 112 -21.56 -10.81 -4.07
N ALA A 113 -21.49 -11.77 -5.00
CA ALA A 113 -20.27 -12.51 -5.30
C ALA A 113 -19.16 -11.59 -5.83
N LEU A 114 -19.48 -10.63 -6.71
CA LEU A 114 -18.53 -9.64 -7.22
C LEU A 114 -18.03 -8.69 -6.12
N MET A 115 -18.91 -8.23 -5.23
CA MET A 115 -18.53 -7.43 -4.06
C MET A 115 -17.60 -8.22 -3.13
N LYS A 116 -17.95 -9.45 -2.76
CA LYS A 116 -17.13 -10.31 -1.89
C LYS A 116 -15.76 -10.58 -2.50
N ASN A 117 -15.70 -10.84 -3.81
CA ASN A 117 -14.42 -11.07 -4.51
C ASN A 117 -13.55 -9.82 -4.57
N THR A 118 -14.16 -8.64 -4.74
CA THR A 118 -13.44 -7.36 -4.76
C THR A 118 -12.91 -7.03 -3.36
N ALA A 119 -13.73 -7.18 -2.33
CA ALA A 119 -13.32 -6.99 -0.94
C ALA A 119 -12.17 -7.93 -0.54
N LYS A 120 -12.25 -9.23 -0.88
CA LYS A 120 -11.16 -10.19 -0.65
C LYS A 120 -9.87 -9.79 -1.35
N LYS A 121 -9.94 -9.28 -2.58
CA LYS A 121 -8.75 -8.80 -3.31
C LYS A 121 -8.11 -7.60 -2.61
N VAL A 122 -8.91 -6.64 -2.16
CA VAL A 122 -8.41 -5.45 -1.45
C VAL A 122 -7.75 -5.84 -0.14
N LEU A 123 -8.43 -6.63 0.70
CA LEU A 123 -7.91 -7.12 1.98
C LEU A 123 -6.60 -7.90 1.79
N LYS A 124 -6.51 -8.72 0.74
CA LYS A 124 -5.28 -9.47 0.44
C LYS A 124 -4.12 -8.52 0.13
N ILE A 125 -4.33 -7.50 -0.68
CA ILE A 125 -3.25 -6.56 -1.05
C ILE A 125 -2.83 -5.71 0.16
N GLU A 126 -3.79 -5.27 0.96
CA GLU A 126 -3.51 -4.53 2.20
C GLU A 126 -2.69 -5.37 3.18
N SER A 127 -3.07 -6.63 3.39
CA SER A 127 -2.33 -7.56 4.24
C SER A 127 -0.89 -7.79 3.76
N ILE A 128 -0.66 -7.80 2.44
CA ILE A 128 0.67 -7.90 1.85
C ILE A 128 1.48 -6.64 2.16
N GLY A 129 0.89 -5.44 2.00
CA GLY A 129 1.56 -4.18 2.32
C GLY A 129 1.99 -4.09 3.79
N VAL A 130 1.12 -4.50 4.71
CA VAL A 130 1.43 -4.58 6.14
C VAL A 130 2.56 -5.58 6.41
N THR A 131 2.48 -6.78 5.82
CA THR A 131 3.52 -7.82 5.98
C THR A 131 4.88 -7.33 5.48
N LEU A 132 4.90 -6.67 4.31
CA LEU A 132 6.12 -6.12 3.72
C LEU A 132 6.73 -5.02 4.60
N THR A 133 5.90 -4.23 5.27
CA THR A 133 6.32 -3.19 6.22
C THR A 133 6.98 -3.80 7.46
N ILE A 134 6.39 -4.87 8.01
CA ILE A 134 6.96 -5.60 9.16
C ILE A 134 8.32 -6.20 8.79
N ILE A 135 8.42 -6.84 7.62
CA ILE A 135 9.69 -7.42 7.17
C ILE A 135 10.74 -6.33 6.93
N GLY A 136 10.36 -5.24 6.25
CA GLY A 136 11.25 -4.11 5.99
C GLY A 136 11.78 -3.48 7.27
N THR A 137 10.93 -3.30 8.29
CA THR A 137 11.34 -2.73 9.58
C THR A 137 12.29 -3.66 10.33
N LEU A 138 12.04 -4.97 10.33
CA LEU A 138 12.94 -5.95 10.92
C LEU A 138 14.31 -5.93 10.22
N LEU A 139 14.33 -5.92 8.88
CA LEU A 139 15.58 -5.81 8.13
C LEU A 139 16.31 -4.50 8.46
N TRP A 140 15.60 -3.38 8.50
CA TRP A 140 16.22 -2.08 8.78
C TRP A 140 16.82 -2.01 10.19
N ALA A 141 16.08 -2.46 11.20
CA ALA A 141 16.50 -2.38 12.59
C ALA A 141 17.61 -3.38 12.92
N TYR A 142 17.57 -4.60 12.36
CA TYR A 142 18.44 -5.70 12.80
C TYR A 142 19.62 -5.99 11.88
N SER A 143 19.60 -5.57 10.61
CA SER A 143 20.69 -5.92 9.68
C SER A 143 22.04 -5.33 10.09
N GLY A 144 22.09 -4.10 10.63
CA GLY A 144 23.35 -3.52 11.13
C GLY A 144 23.96 -4.29 12.31
N PHE A 145 23.12 -4.93 13.14
CA PHE A 145 23.62 -5.80 14.21
C PHE A 145 24.21 -7.10 13.66
N LEU A 146 23.70 -7.61 12.54
CA LEU A 146 24.26 -8.79 11.87
C LEU A 146 25.70 -8.56 11.40
N THR A 147 26.07 -7.34 10.99
CA THR A 147 27.46 -7.02 10.63
C THR A 147 28.42 -7.35 11.77
N ASN A 148 28.10 -6.90 12.98
CA ASN A 148 28.96 -7.10 14.14
C ASN A 148 29.03 -8.57 14.60
N PHE A 149 27.99 -9.35 14.34
CA PHE A 149 27.93 -10.76 14.72
C PHE A 149 28.63 -11.69 13.71
N ILE A 150 28.44 -11.42 12.40
CA ILE A 150 28.95 -12.26 11.30
C ILE A 150 30.39 -11.87 10.93
N TYR A 151 30.69 -10.57 10.97
CA TYR A 151 32.03 -10.03 10.72
C TYR A 151 32.53 -9.29 11.96
N PRO A 152 32.79 -10.00 13.09
CA PRO A 152 33.32 -9.35 14.27
C PRO A 152 34.70 -8.75 13.93
N TYR A 153 34.83 -7.43 14.05
CA TYR A 153 36.06 -6.66 13.79
C TYR A 153 37.28 -7.03 14.67
N LYS A 154 37.22 -8.12 15.45
CA LYS A 154 38.35 -8.58 16.26
C LYS A 154 39.23 -9.57 15.49
N CYS A 155 40.03 -9.07 14.56
CA CYS A 155 41.41 -9.52 14.26
C CYS A 155 41.95 -8.86 12.96
N LEU A 156 42.28 -7.58 12.96
CA LEU A 156 43.15 -7.00 11.91
C LEU A 156 43.90 -5.72 12.32
N THR A 157 43.98 -5.41 13.62
CA THR A 157 44.81 -4.32 14.17
C THR A 157 45.80 -4.82 15.23
N SER A 158 46.24 -6.08 15.12
CA SER A 158 47.42 -6.58 15.83
C SER A 158 48.13 -7.62 14.97
N CYS A 159 48.86 -7.12 13.98
CA CYS A 159 50.14 -7.62 13.46
C CYS A 159 50.81 -6.44 12.73
#